data_AF-A0A8H5IWW0-F1
#
_entry.id   AF-A0A8H5IWW0-F1
#
_cell.length_a   1.000
_cell.length_b   1.000
_cell.length_c   1.000
_cell.angle_alpha   90.00
_cell.angle_beta   90.00
_cell.angle_gamma   90.00
#
_symmetry.space_group_name_H-M   'P 1'
#
loop_
_entity.id
_entity.type
_entity.pdbx_description
1 polymer ?
#
loop_
_entity_poly.entity_id
_entity_poly.type
_entity_poly.pdbx_seq_one_letter_code
_entity_poly.pdbx_strand_id
1 'polypeptide(L)'
;MRSDLTAIIAAMALNVSADRMEVFTNCAAGSCHSDDGIFYTDFGAYRVNANEGCRGTSVPAMTEFCMDWGNRRGHFRFSGQANKRCLVQDSENKVGCGSDGTDCWKTTWKEVACYWREIPIPEEQLATEPHSTFFSSTALLLPPASLATEELSNREAGRR
;
A
#
# COMPACT_ATOMS: atom_id res chain seq x y z
N MET A 1 -34.27 -16.81 -17.04
CA MET A 1 -33.55 -16.34 -15.85
C MET A 1 -32.21 -17.04 -15.80
N ARG A 2 -31.22 -16.53 -16.55
CA ARG A 2 -29.82 -16.91 -16.38
C ARG A 2 -29.25 -15.89 -15.41
N SER A 3 -29.17 -16.27 -14.15
CA SER A 3 -28.57 -15.43 -13.11
C SER A 3 -27.10 -15.29 -13.45
N ASP A 4 -26.68 -14.08 -13.83
CA ASP A 4 -25.30 -13.68 -14.08
C ASP A 4 -24.47 -13.85 -12.79
N LEU A 5 -23.98 -15.07 -12.59
CA LEU A 5 -23.07 -15.47 -11.51
C LEU A 5 -21.68 -14.81 -11.61
N THR A 6 -21.41 -14.07 -12.69
CA THR A 6 -20.12 -13.42 -12.96
C THR A 6 -19.88 -12.15 -12.15
N ALA A 7 -20.92 -11.56 -11.55
CA ALA A 7 -20.78 -10.31 -10.79
C ALA A 7 -20.34 -10.51 -9.32
N ILE A 8 -20.37 -11.74 -8.78
CA ILE A 8 -20.13 -11.98 -7.33
C ILE A 8 -18.63 -12.16 -7.01
N ILE A 9 -17.76 -12.40 -8.01
CA ILE A 9 -16.35 -12.73 -7.77
C ILE A 9 -15.46 -11.48 -7.57
N ALA A 10 -15.90 -10.28 -7.98
CA ALA A 10 -15.10 -9.05 -7.83
C ALA A 10 -15.17 -8.41 -6.42
N ALA A 11 -15.87 -9.05 -5.47
CA ALA A 11 -15.95 -8.62 -4.07
C ALA A 11 -15.01 -9.44 -3.14
N MET A 12 -14.01 -10.14 -3.70
CA MET A 12 -12.97 -10.77 -2.89
C MET A 12 -12.02 -9.69 -2.36
N ALA A 13 -12.41 -9.14 -1.21
CA ALA A 13 -11.55 -8.58 -0.17
C ALA A 13 -10.16 -8.14 -0.64
N LEU A 14 -10.01 -6.84 -0.90
CA LEU A 14 -8.74 -6.15 -0.69
C LEU A 14 -8.38 -6.35 0.78
N ASN A 15 -7.70 -7.45 1.12
CA ASN A 15 -6.91 -7.51 2.32
C ASN A 15 -5.83 -6.45 2.11
N VAL A 16 -6.13 -5.19 2.47
CA VAL A 16 -5.10 -4.22 2.82
C VAL A 16 -4.52 -4.73 4.13
N SER A 17 -3.77 -5.83 4.05
CA SER A 17 -2.75 -6.13 5.03
C SER A 17 -1.61 -5.15 4.76
N ALA A 18 -1.84 -3.90 5.19
CA ALA A 18 -0.75 -3.00 5.47
C ALA A 18 0.16 -3.73 6.46
N ASP A 19 1.40 -4.01 6.06
CA ASP A 19 2.38 -4.54 7.00
C ASP A 19 2.46 -3.55 8.17
N ARG A 20 2.48 -4.06 9.39
CA ARG A 20 2.52 -3.22 10.58
C ARG A 20 3.66 -3.66 11.48
N MET A 21 4.09 -2.76 12.34
CA MET A 21 5.15 -3.07 13.28
C MET A 21 4.83 -2.46 14.64
N GLU A 22 5.16 -3.21 15.68
CA GLU A 22 5.18 -2.71 17.04
C GLU A 22 6.63 -2.66 17.51
N VAL A 23 7.02 -1.60 18.19
CA VAL A 23 8.37 -1.48 18.74
C VAL A 23 8.28 -1.12 20.21
N PHE A 24 8.99 -1.88 21.03
CA PHE A 24 9.20 -1.59 22.44
C PHE A 24 10.56 -0.91 22.58
N THR A 25 10.52 0.34 23.04
CA THR A 25 11.71 1.15 23.27
C THR A 25 11.98 1.23 24.76
N ASN A 26 13.20 0.85 25.16
CA ASN A 26 13.68 0.94 26.54
C ASN A 26 14.66 2.09 26.64
N CYS A 27 14.40 3.06 27.52
CA CYS A 27 15.26 4.21 27.77
C CYS A 27 15.83 4.16 29.18
N ALA A 28 17.14 3.95 29.28
CA ALA A 28 17.89 3.90 30.54
C ALA A 28 19.05 4.90 30.51
N ALA A 29 19.20 5.69 31.58
CA ALA A 29 20.31 6.64 31.76
C ALA A 29 20.58 7.58 30.57
N GLY A 30 19.53 8.00 29.86
CA GLY A 30 19.62 8.90 28.70
C GLY A 30 19.91 8.23 27.35
N SER A 31 20.02 6.90 27.31
CA SER A 31 20.10 6.14 26.05
C SER A 31 18.81 5.35 25.84
N CYS A 32 18.30 5.35 24.60
CA CYS A 32 17.11 4.62 24.21
C CYS A 32 17.46 3.54 23.18
N HIS A 33 16.93 2.34 23.39
CA HIS A 33 17.11 1.18 22.52
C HIS A 33 15.77 0.67 22.02
N SER A 34 15.67 0.49 20.71
CA SER A 34 14.48 0.04 19.98
C SER A 34 14.74 -1.27 19.23
N ASP A 35 15.57 -2.15 19.79
CA ASP A 35 15.90 -3.46 19.19
C ASP A 35 14.80 -4.51 19.34
N ASP A 36 13.80 -4.28 20.20
CA ASP A 36 12.66 -5.18 20.41
C ASP A 36 11.45 -4.76 19.56
N GLY A 37 11.54 -5.05 18.26
CA GLY A 37 10.46 -4.84 17.29
C GLY A 37 9.80 -6.15 16.88
N ILE A 38 8.48 -6.11 16.65
CA ILE A 38 7.71 -7.18 16.03
C ILE A 38 7.10 -6.66 14.73
N PHE A 39 7.55 -7.22 13.61
CA PHE A 39 7.04 -6.94 12.28
C PHE A 39 5.99 -7.97 11.88
N TYR A 40 4.78 -7.51 11.59
CA TYR A 40 3.64 -8.34 11.21
C TYR A 40 3.43 -8.26 9.69
N THR A 41 3.46 -9.42 9.05
CA THR A 41 3.09 -9.63 7.65
C THR A 41 1.89 -10.56 7.56
N ASP A 42 1.39 -10.77 6.34
CA ASP A 42 0.39 -11.81 6.05
C ASP A 42 0.83 -13.22 6.40
N PHE A 43 2.14 -13.45 6.47
CA PHE A 43 2.73 -14.77 6.67
C PHE A 43 3.13 -15.03 8.12
N GLY A 44 3.10 -14.01 8.99
CA GLY A 44 3.42 -14.17 10.40
C GLY A 44 3.97 -12.92 11.07
N ALA A 45 4.49 -13.12 12.28
CA ALA A 45 5.13 -12.09 13.08
C ALA A 45 6.61 -12.43 13.29
N TYR A 46 7.49 -11.46 13.09
CA TYR A 46 8.94 -11.65 13.08
C TYR A 46 9.62 -10.63 13.97
N ARG A 47 10.63 -11.06 14.72
CA ARG A 47 11.44 -10.14 15.52
C ARG A 47 12.39 -9.36 14.60
N VAL A 48 12.44 -8.05 14.79
CA VAL A 48 13.27 -7.12 14.02
C VAL A 48 13.97 -6.14 14.95
N ASN A 49 15.20 -5.78 14.61
CA ASN A 49 15.92 -4.71 15.28
C ASN A 49 15.50 -3.38 14.66
N ALA A 50 14.63 -2.63 15.33
CA ALA A 50 14.10 -1.37 14.86
C ALA A 50 14.89 -0.14 15.35
N ASN A 51 16.16 -0.28 15.75
CA ASN A 51 17.01 0.88 16.04
C ASN A 51 17.23 1.74 14.78
N GLU A 52 17.58 3.01 15.00
CA GLU A 52 17.96 3.96 13.95
C GLU A 52 18.92 3.36 12.92
N GLY A 53 18.66 3.68 11.64
CA GLY A 53 19.44 3.26 10.48
C GLY A 53 18.93 1.97 9.81
N CYS A 54 19.70 1.49 8.84
CA CYS A 54 19.41 0.27 8.09
C CYS A 54 19.98 -0.96 8.80
N ARG A 55 19.18 -2.02 8.91
CA ARG A 55 19.53 -3.26 9.61
C ARG A 55 19.16 -4.48 8.78
N GLY A 56 19.88 -5.57 9.01
CA GLY A 56 19.45 -6.89 8.57
C GLY A 56 18.22 -7.35 9.36
N THR A 57 17.45 -8.26 8.76
CA THR A 57 16.19 -8.75 9.32
C THR A 57 16.09 -10.26 9.15
N SER A 58 15.30 -10.88 10.03
CA SER A 58 14.93 -12.30 9.94
C SER A 58 13.64 -12.53 9.14
N VAL A 59 12.98 -11.45 8.70
CA VAL A 59 11.76 -11.53 7.90
C VAL A 59 12.09 -12.16 6.54
N PRO A 60 11.44 -13.27 6.15
CA PRO A 60 11.71 -13.96 4.90
C PRO A 60 11.59 -13.03 3.69
N ALA A 61 12.57 -13.13 2.78
CA ALA A 61 12.68 -12.34 1.56
C ALA A 61 12.74 -10.81 1.75
N MET A 62 12.81 -10.26 2.96
CA MET A 62 13.02 -8.83 3.17
C MET A 62 14.51 -8.52 2.97
N THR A 63 14.82 -7.70 1.96
CA THR A 63 16.19 -7.38 1.53
C THR A 63 16.67 -6.03 2.07
N GLU A 64 15.74 -5.18 2.49
CA GLU A 64 16.03 -3.88 3.05
C GLU A 64 15.05 -3.58 4.18
N PHE A 65 15.56 -3.04 5.29
CA PHE A 65 14.79 -2.58 6.42
C PHE A 65 15.56 -1.44 7.10
N CYS A 66 14.97 -0.24 7.14
CA CYS A 66 15.61 0.95 7.68
C CYS A 66 14.63 1.78 8.50
N MET A 67 15.09 2.28 9.64
CA MET A 67 14.32 3.17 10.52
C MET A 67 14.96 4.55 10.57
N ASP A 68 14.12 5.58 10.56
CA ASP A 68 14.47 7.00 10.73
C ASP A 68 13.54 7.57 11.82
N TRP A 69 13.92 7.33 13.07
CA TRP A 69 13.23 7.81 14.27
C TRP A 69 13.24 9.33 14.35
N GLY A 70 14.29 9.98 13.85
CA GLY A 70 14.37 11.45 13.79
C GLY A 70 13.21 12.06 13.03
N ASN A 71 12.70 11.37 12.00
CA ASN A 71 11.56 11.80 11.19
C ASN A 71 10.33 10.90 11.34
N ARG A 72 10.30 10.01 12.35
CA ARG A 72 9.18 9.07 12.62
C ARG A 72 8.74 8.27 11.40
N ARG A 73 9.70 7.82 10.59
CA ARG A 73 9.45 7.10 9.34
C ARG A 73 10.39 5.89 9.22
N GLY A 74 9.98 4.87 8.48
CA GLY A 74 10.82 3.71 8.19
C GLY A 74 10.51 3.13 6.81
N HIS A 75 11.40 2.37 6.20
CA HIS A 75 11.11 1.72 4.93
C HIS A 75 11.66 0.31 4.89
N PHE A 76 11.04 -0.50 4.05
CA PHE A 76 11.45 -1.86 3.82
C PHE A 76 11.21 -2.26 2.37
N ARG A 77 11.86 -3.33 1.94
CA ARG A 77 11.69 -3.88 0.60
C ARG A 77 11.82 -5.40 0.65
N PHE A 78 10.93 -6.09 -0.04
CA PHE A 78 11.08 -7.51 -0.29
C PHE A 78 11.79 -7.78 -1.61
N SER A 79 12.46 -8.92 -1.70
CA SER A 79 13.04 -9.43 -2.93
C SER A 79 11.97 -9.52 -4.02
N GLY A 80 12.30 -9.09 -5.23
CA GLY A 80 11.37 -9.03 -6.36
C GLY A 80 10.45 -7.80 -6.39
N GLN A 81 10.45 -6.95 -5.35
CA GLN A 81 9.76 -5.66 -5.40
C GLN A 81 10.66 -4.60 -6.02
N ALA A 82 10.16 -3.91 -7.06
CA ALA A 82 10.88 -2.82 -7.71
C ALA A 82 10.98 -1.57 -6.81
N ASN A 83 9.93 -1.32 -6.02
CA ASN A 83 9.81 -0.15 -5.15
C ASN A 83 9.92 -0.56 -3.68
N LYS A 84 10.42 0.37 -2.85
CA LYS A 84 10.34 0.25 -1.40
C LYS A 84 8.93 0.54 -0.90
N ARG A 85 8.59 -0.01 0.26
CA ARG A 85 7.37 0.25 1.03
C ARG A 85 7.75 1.09 2.24
N CYS A 86 6.85 1.95 2.70
CA CYS A 86 7.15 2.93 3.74
C CYS A 86 6.24 2.73 4.96
N LEU A 87 6.79 3.02 6.12
CA LEU A 87 6.16 3.02 7.42
C LEU A 87 6.15 4.44 7.97
N VAL A 88 5.11 4.77 8.70
CA VAL A 88 5.05 5.94 9.56
C VAL A 88 4.68 5.49 10.96
N GLN A 89 5.22 6.18 11.96
CA GLN A 89 4.80 5.99 13.34
C GLN A 89 3.34 6.45 13.47
N ASP A 90 2.50 5.52 13.93
CA ASP A 90 1.06 5.72 14.08
C ASP A 90 0.70 6.12 15.51
N SER A 91 1.36 5.52 16.52
CA SER A 91 1.16 5.89 17.92
C SER A 91 2.43 5.75 18.75
N GLU A 92 2.40 6.40 19.93
CA GLU A 92 3.43 6.33 20.95
C GLU A 92 2.75 6.34 22.31
N ASN A 93 2.99 5.29 23.10
CA ASN A 93 2.40 5.16 24.42
C ASN A 93 3.48 4.81 25.42
N LYS A 94 3.55 5.56 26.53
CA LYS A 94 4.42 5.19 27.66
C LYS A 94 3.88 3.91 28.28
N VAL A 95 4.75 2.91 28.44
CA VAL A 95 4.43 1.64 29.08
C VAL A 95 5.31 1.45 30.31
N GLY A 96 4.79 0.75 31.31
CA GLY A 96 5.55 0.47 32.52
C GLY A 96 6.67 -0.53 32.25
N CYS A 97 7.90 -0.17 32.63
CA CYS A 97 9.05 -1.05 32.61
C CYS A 97 9.63 -1.23 33.99
N GLY A 98 9.33 -2.37 34.63
CA GLY A 98 9.92 -2.76 35.90
C GLY A 98 9.85 -1.68 36.99
N SER A 99 10.62 -1.88 38.06
CA SER A 99 10.72 -0.92 39.18
C SER A 99 12.00 -0.07 39.11
N ASP A 100 12.79 -0.20 38.05
CA ASP A 100 14.19 0.23 38.00
C ASP A 100 14.39 1.65 37.45
N GLY A 101 13.31 2.43 37.33
CA GLY A 101 13.37 3.80 36.81
C GLY A 101 13.69 3.89 35.30
N THR A 102 13.49 2.81 34.56
CA THR A 102 13.62 2.78 33.09
C THR A 102 12.31 3.27 32.47
N ASP A 103 12.41 4.27 31.60
CA ASP A 103 11.27 4.73 30.82
C ASP A 103 11.07 3.83 29.62
N CYS A 104 9.85 3.36 29.40
CA CYS A 104 9.53 2.54 28.25
C CYS A 104 8.38 3.05 27.44
N TRP A 105 8.47 2.76 26.16
CA TRP A 105 7.51 3.20 25.17
C TRP A 105 7.13 2.04 24.28
N LYS A 106 5.84 1.92 23.99
CA LYS A 106 5.34 1.11 22.90
C LYS A 106 4.93 2.04 21.77
N THR A 107 5.55 1.86 20.61
CA THR A 107 5.15 2.56 19.39
C THR A 107 4.52 1.58 18.41
N THR A 108 3.53 2.06 17.66
CA THR A 108 2.97 1.32 16.52
C THR A 108 3.35 2.03 15.24
N TRP A 109 3.57 1.25 14.20
CA TRP A 109 4.00 1.70 12.89
C TRP A 109 3.09 1.04 11.86
N LYS A 110 2.57 1.85 10.94
CA LYS A 110 1.71 1.37 9.86
C LYS A 110 2.34 1.66 8.53
N GLU A 111 2.10 0.76 7.59
CA GLU A 111 2.46 1.01 6.21
C GLU A 111 1.63 2.14 5.60
N VAL A 112 2.32 2.98 4.84
CA VAL A 112 1.77 4.09 4.06
C VAL A 112 2.42 4.13 2.69
N ALA A 113 1.79 4.85 1.76
CA ALA A 113 2.43 5.17 0.49
C ALA A 113 3.76 5.93 0.74
N CYS A 114 4.77 5.67 -0.08
CA CYS A 114 6.07 6.32 0.05
C CYS A 114 6.07 7.74 -0.52
N TYR A 115 5.74 8.74 0.31
CA TYR A 115 5.73 10.15 -0.09
C TYR A 115 6.95 10.95 0.43
N TRP A 116 8.01 10.31 0.93
CA TRP A 116 9.12 11.03 1.59
C TRP A 116 9.87 12.05 0.72
N ARG A 117 9.69 12.01 -0.61
CA ARG A 117 10.21 13.02 -1.55
C ARG A 117 9.14 13.98 -2.06
N GLU A 118 7.88 13.73 -1.73
CA GLU A 118 6.77 14.61 -2.04
C GLU A 118 6.71 15.63 -0.91
N ILE A 119 6.83 16.89 -1.29
CA ILE A 119 6.72 18.07 -0.43
C ILE A 119 5.43 17.93 0.41
N PRO A 120 5.44 18.30 1.71
CA PRO A 120 4.25 18.19 2.56
C PRO A 120 3.04 18.77 1.83
N ILE A 121 2.04 17.93 1.59
CA ILE A 121 0.76 18.35 1.03
C ILE A 121 0.10 19.20 2.13
N PRO A 122 -0.17 20.50 1.90
CA PRO A 122 -0.85 21.33 2.89
C PRO A 122 -2.18 20.70 3.28
N GLU A 123 -2.56 20.77 4.56
CA GLU A 123 -3.80 20.16 5.09
C GLU A 123 -5.07 20.56 4.30
N GLU A 124 -5.07 21.72 3.65
CA GLU A 124 -6.14 22.18 2.76
C GLU A 124 -6.40 21.25 1.56
N GLN A 125 -5.39 20.52 1.08
CA GLN A 125 -5.55 19.56 -0.02
C GLN A 125 -6.00 18.17 0.45
N LEU A 126 -5.84 17.85 1.75
CA LEU A 126 -6.34 16.60 2.32
C LEU A 126 -7.84 16.67 2.63
N ALA A 127 -8.38 17.88 2.83
CA ALA A 127 -9.81 18.10 3.10
C ALA A 127 -10.71 18.07 1.85
N THR A 128 -10.14 17.97 0.64
CA THR A 128 -10.91 17.96 -0.60
C THR A 128 -10.74 16.63 -1.32
N GLU A 129 -11.45 15.61 -0.84
CA GLU A 129 -11.80 14.44 -1.66
C GLU A 129 -12.42 14.93 -2.99
N PRO A 130 -11.92 14.50 -4.16
CA PRO A 130 -12.55 14.85 -5.41
C PRO A 130 -13.86 14.07 -5.52
N HIS A 131 -14.97 14.81 -5.48
CA HIS A 131 -16.23 14.35 -6.06
C HIS A 131 -15.93 13.75 -7.44
N SER A 132 -16.24 12.45 -7.59
CA SER A 132 -16.21 11.73 -8.86
C SER A 132 -16.93 12.53 -9.93
N THR A 133 -16.19 13.12 -10.86
CA THR A 133 -16.76 13.62 -12.11
C THR A 133 -16.96 12.43 -13.02
N PHE A 134 -18.18 11.89 -12.98
CA PHE A 134 -18.71 11.02 -14.03
C PHE A 134 -18.58 11.76 -15.36
N PHE A 135 -17.63 11.34 -16.20
CA PHE A 135 -17.65 11.67 -17.63
C PHE A 135 -18.82 10.91 -18.26
N SER A 136 -19.97 11.59 -18.35
CA SER A 136 -21.11 11.14 -19.14
C SER A 136 -20.77 11.28 -20.62
N SER A 137 -20.21 10.23 -21.23
CA SER A 137 -20.19 10.10 -22.69
C SER A 137 -21.60 9.83 -23.18
N THR A 138 -22.31 10.90 -23.56
CA THR A 138 -23.55 10.79 -24.33
C THR A 138 -23.17 10.32 -25.74
N ALA A 139 -23.21 9.01 -25.96
CA ALA A 139 -23.21 8.43 -27.31
C ALA A 139 -24.54 8.75 -27.98
N LEU A 140 -24.55 9.71 -28.90
CA LEU A 140 -25.67 9.93 -29.82
C LEU A 140 -25.76 8.73 -30.76
N LEU A 141 -26.74 7.87 -30.49
CA LEU A 141 -27.23 6.83 -31.37
C LEU A 141 -27.76 7.45 -32.68
N LEU A 142 -27.14 7.08 -33.81
CA LEU A 142 -27.78 7.11 -35.12
C LEU A 142 -28.43 5.74 -35.39
N PRO A 143 -29.71 5.68 -35.80
CA PRO A 143 -30.41 4.42 -36.06
C PRO A 143 -29.99 3.78 -37.39
N PRO A 144 -30.11 2.44 -37.53
CA PRO A 144 -29.93 1.76 -38.81
C PRO A 144 -31.23 1.81 -39.62
N ALA A 145 -31.17 2.30 -40.86
CA ALA A 145 -32.21 2.07 -41.86
C ALA A 145 -31.78 0.90 -42.74
N SER A 146 -32.61 -0.13 -42.75
CA SER A 146 -32.48 -1.35 -43.53
C SER A 146 -33.21 -1.23 -44.88
N LEU A 147 -32.80 -2.11 -45.80
CA LEU A 147 -33.45 -2.57 -47.05
C LEU A 147 -33.28 -1.74 -48.33
N ALA A 148 -32.48 -2.29 -49.26
CA ALA A 148 -32.98 -2.80 -50.54
C ALA A 148 -31.97 -3.79 -51.18
N THR A 149 -32.47 -4.98 -51.46
CA THR A 149 -31.94 -6.06 -52.31
C THR A 149 -31.74 -5.63 -53.76
N GLU A 150 -30.72 -6.16 -54.46
CA GLU A 150 -30.90 -7.08 -55.62
C GLU A 150 -29.56 -7.51 -56.26
N GLU A 151 -29.55 -8.81 -56.60
CA GLU A 151 -28.89 -9.54 -57.70
C GLU A 151 -27.45 -9.21 -58.16
N LEU A 152 -26.50 -10.15 -58.01
CA LEU A 152 -26.19 -11.33 -58.84
C LEU A 152 -25.22 -11.04 -60.02
N SER A 153 -24.18 -11.88 -60.06
CA SER A 153 -23.59 -12.46 -61.28
C SER A 153 -22.52 -11.68 -62.07
N ASN A 154 -21.30 -12.20 -61.90
CA ASN A 154 -20.40 -12.69 -62.96
C ASN A 154 -19.30 -11.79 -63.58
N ARG A 155 -18.14 -12.44 -63.63
CA ARG A 155 -17.09 -12.49 -64.69
C ARG A 155 -15.84 -11.61 -64.58
N GLU A 156 -14.74 -12.37 -64.40
CA GLU A 156 -13.49 -12.36 -65.17
C GLU A 156 -12.59 -11.13 -65.04
N ALA A 157 -11.44 -11.25 -64.36
CA ALA A 157 -10.17 -11.80 -64.83
C ALA A 157 -9.27 -10.75 -65.52
N GLY A 158 -8.07 -10.56 -64.94
CA GLY A 158 -6.83 -10.50 -65.71
C GLY A 158 -6.41 -9.18 -66.35
N ARG A 159 -5.34 -8.61 -65.78
CA ARG A 159 -4.04 -8.47 -66.46
C ARG A 159 -4.04 -7.64 -67.77
N ARG A 160 -3.81 -6.33 -67.67
CA ARG A 160 -2.64 -5.57 -68.22
C ARG A 160 -2.88 -4.08 -68.10
#